data_AF-A0A8T4TGE9-F1
#
_entry.id   AF-A0A8T4TGE9-F1
#
_cell.length_a   1.000
_cell.length_b   1.000
_cell.length_c   1.000
_cell.angle_alpha   90.00
_cell.angle_beta   90.00
_cell.angle_gamma   90.00
#
_symmetry.space_group_name_H-M   'P 1'
#
loop_
_entity.id
_entity.type
_entity.pdbx_description
1 polymer ?
#
loop_
_entity_poly.entity_id
_entity_poly.type
_entity_poly.pdbx_seq_one_letter_code
_entity_poly.pdbx_strand_id
1 'polypeptide(L)'
;MKIKSTLIIVSMVLVLINNVYAIERILEVSLEIAKDGEAKINNIKTNTGFTGNYNTGNYSLVLDYGKKTETYRFSPNFYLRILDKESMHRDIEIPIARETLYLPYSDDLFSIKVLNGVETVAFLSLGSLLCNNDGLCQKNENFVGCQSDCNSYEKDGVCMNIKDDRCDPDCSKDQDYECTGNLSQFNIKTNNLRYSLYGLLGIVILYLIYRYLKKS
;
A
#
# COMPACT_ATOMS: atom_id res chain seq x y z
N MET A 1 24.62 39.11 -12.64
CA MET A 1 23.22 38.71 -12.33
C MET A 1 22.86 37.30 -12.87
N LYS A 2 23.73 36.29 -12.72
CA LYS A 2 23.59 34.94 -13.33
C LYS A 2 23.41 33.76 -12.34
N ILE A 3 23.39 34.03 -11.03
CA ILE A 3 23.35 32.99 -9.98
C ILE A 3 21.94 32.36 -9.83
N LYS A 4 20.88 33.05 -10.28
CA LYS A 4 19.50 32.57 -10.10
C LYS A 4 19.16 31.33 -10.94
N SER A 5 19.70 31.20 -12.15
CA SER A 5 19.34 30.11 -13.08
C SER A 5 19.94 28.76 -12.70
N THR A 6 21.16 28.72 -12.13
CA THR A 6 21.83 27.47 -11.76
C THR A 6 21.21 26.81 -10.53
N LEU A 7 20.74 27.61 -9.56
CA LEU A 7 20.06 27.10 -8.36
C LEU A 7 18.71 26.45 -8.71
N ILE A 8 18.01 26.99 -9.70
CA ILE A 8 16.71 26.48 -10.17
C ILE A 8 16.88 25.09 -10.82
N ILE A 9 17.90 24.90 -11.65
CA ILE A 9 18.14 23.63 -12.34
C ILE A 9 18.52 22.52 -11.35
N VAL A 10 19.38 22.81 -10.37
CA VAL A 10 19.73 21.83 -9.31
C VAL A 10 18.49 21.47 -8.46
N SER A 11 17.61 22.44 -8.16
CA SER A 11 16.37 22.17 -7.45
C SER A 11 15.39 21.32 -8.28
N MET A 12 15.25 21.56 -9.59
CA MET A 12 14.40 20.73 -10.46
C MET A 12 14.92 19.30 -10.58
N VAL A 13 16.23 19.10 -10.68
CA VAL A 13 16.82 17.76 -10.73
C VAL A 13 16.64 17.02 -9.41
N LEU A 14 16.78 17.68 -8.25
CA LEU A 14 16.49 17.08 -6.94
C LEU A 14 15.01 16.73 -6.74
N VAL A 15 14.08 17.51 -7.30
CA VAL A 15 12.64 17.21 -7.27
C VAL A 15 12.29 16.00 -8.14
N LEU A 16 12.98 15.79 -9.26
CA LEU A 16 12.70 14.67 -10.16
C LEU A 16 13.17 13.30 -9.62
N ILE A 17 14.17 13.27 -8.74
CA ILE A 17 14.72 12.02 -8.17
C ILE A 17 13.84 11.47 -7.02
N ASN A 18 12.94 12.28 -6.45
CA ASN A 18 12.11 11.90 -5.32
C ASN A 18 10.79 11.20 -5.71
N ASN A 19 10.56 10.89 -6.98
CA ASN A 19 9.42 10.04 -7.38
C ASN A 19 9.72 8.55 -7.12
N VAL A 20 10.25 8.25 -5.94
CA VAL A 20 10.15 6.90 -5.37
C VAL A 20 8.68 6.79 -5.00
N TYR A 21 7.92 6.10 -5.84
CA TYR A 21 6.55 5.72 -5.52
C TYR A 21 6.60 4.84 -4.27
N ALA A 22 6.42 5.45 -3.09
CA ALA A 22 6.20 4.71 -1.88
C ALA A 22 4.88 3.96 -2.07
N ILE A 23 4.93 2.63 -2.00
CA ILE A 23 3.71 1.83 -2.04
C ILE A 23 2.99 2.11 -0.73
N GLU A 24 1.77 2.66 -0.80
CA GLU A 24 1.02 3.09 0.38
C GLU A 24 0.51 1.88 1.18
N ARG A 25 0.52 2.01 2.51
CA ARG A 25 -0.12 1.05 3.42
C ARG A 25 -1.63 1.28 3.36
N ILE A 26 -2.36 0.21 3.10
CA ILE A 26 -3.82 0.22 3.02
C ILE A 26 -4.40 -0.79 4.01
N LEU A 27 -5.65 -0.56 4.36
CA LEU A 27 -6.45 -1.45 5.18
C LEU A 27 -7.46 -2.16 4.29
N GLU A 28 -7.39 -3.49 4.26
CA GLU A 28 -8.36 -4.34 3.59
C GLU A 28 -9.40 -4.80 4.61
N VAL A 29 -10.67 -4.41 4.38
CA VAL A 29 -11.79 -4.76 5.25
C VAL A 29 -12.78 -5.60 4.47
N SER A 30 -12.97 -6.86 4.88
CA SER A 30 -13.95 -7.76 4.31
C SER A 30 -15.24 -7.75 5.13
N LEU A 31 -16.35 -7.45 4.48
CA LEU A 31 -17.67 -7.34 5.06
C LEU A 31 -18.59 -8.43 4.51
N GLU A 32 -19.42 -8.99 5.37
CA GLU A 32 -20.61 -9.76 4.97
C GLU A 32 -21.85 -8.95 5.36
N ILE A 33 -22.71 -8.66 4.39
CA ILE A 33 -23.89 -7.81 4.57
C ILE A 33 -25.11 -8.57 4.11
N ALA A 34 -26.03 -8.83 5.02
CA ALA A 34 -27.29 -9.47 4.73
C ALA A 34 -28.30 -8.47 4.15
N LYS A 35 -29.21 -8.98 3.31
CA LYS A 35 -30.20 -8.15 2.60
C LYS A 35 -31.18 -7.44 3.54
N ASP A 36 -31.39 -7.99 4.74
CA ASP A 36 -32.21 -7.41 5.80
C ASP A 36 -31.53 -6.25 6.55
N GLY A 37 -30.24 -6.00 6.29
CA GLY A 37 -29.50 -4.88 6.83
C GLY A 37 -28.46 -5.25 7.89
N GLU A 38 -28.41 -6.51 8.34
CA GLU A 38 -27.34 -6.95 9.25
C GLU A 38 -25.98 -6.96 8.53
N ALA A 39 -24.92 -6.54 9.23
CA ALA A 39 -23.57 -6.55 8.69
C ALA A 39 -22.56 -7.12 9.69
N LYS A 40 -21.52 -7.76 9.18
CA LYS A 40 -20.41 -8.28 9.98
C LYS A 40 -19.08 -7.95 9.31
N ILE A 41 -18.10 -7.59 10.13
CA ILE A 41 -16.71 -7.49 9.69
C ILE A 41 -16.13 -8.90 9.80
N ASN A 42 -15.91 -9.55 8.66
CA ASN A 42 -15.45 -10.93 8.59
C ASN A 42 -13.93 -11.03 8.69
N ASN A 43 -13.22 -10.09 8.07
CA ASN A 43 -11.76 -10.05 8.11
C ASN A 43 -11.25 -8.60 8.03
N ILE A 44 -10.09 -8.39 8.62
CA ILE A 44 -9.33 -7.15 8.52
C ILE A 44 -7.84 -7.46 8.46
N LYS A 45 -7.14 -6.80 7.55
CA LYS A 45 -5.68 -6.91 7.45
C LYS A 45 -5.09 -5.66 6.82
N THR A 46 -3.83 -5.39 7.13
CA THR A 46 -3.01 -4.41 6.43
C THR A 46 -2.42 -5.03 5.16
N ASN A 47 -2.29 -4.22 4.12
CA ASN A 47 -1.70 -4.60 2.83
C ASN A 47 -1.02 -3.37 2.20
N THR A 48 -0.33 -3.54 1.08
CA THR A 48 0.19 -2.44 0.27
C THR A 48 -0.62 -2.29 -1.02
N GLY A 49 -0.86 -1.06 -1.48
CA GLY A 49 -1.59 -0.85 -2.73
C GLY A 49 -2.26 0.52 -2.83
N PHE A 50 -3.40 0.55 -3.52
CA PHE A 50 -4.19 1.76 -3.74
C PHE A 50 -5.52 1.67 -3.01
N THR A 51 -6.00 2.82 -2.54
CA THR A 51 -7.32 2.93 -1.95
C THR A 51 -8.40 2.91 -3.02
N GLY A 52 -9.56 2.36 -2.67
CA GLY A 52 -10.75 2.43 -3.50
C GLY A 52 -11.45 3.78 -3.40
N ASN A 53 -12.27 4.10 -4.41
CA ASN A 53 -13.08 5.32 -4.44
C ASN A 53 -14.49 5.00 -3.94
N TYR A 54 -14.78 5.36 -2.69
CA TYR A 54 -16.05 5.03 -2.01
C TYR A 54 -16.74 6.29 -1.49
N ASN A 55 -17.54 6.92 -2.36
CA ASN A 55 -18.19 8.20 -2.06
C ASN A 55 -19.72 8.17 -2.17
N THR A 56 -20.31 7.01 -2.48
CA THR A 56 -21.75 6.88 -2.76
C THR A 56 -22.31 5.59 -2.19
N GLY A 57 -23.52 5.64 -1.67
CA GLY A 57 -24.25 4.46 -1.21
C GLY A 57 -24.89 4.66 0.16
N ASN A 58 -25.70 3.68 0.56
CA ASN A 58 -26.51 3.75 1.78
C ASN A 58 -25.77 3.21 3.01
N TYR A 59 -24.68 2.46 2.80
CA TYR A 59 -23.80 2.04 3.87
C TYR A 59 -22.62 3.01 3.99
N SER A 60 -22.19 3.24 5.23
CA SER A 60 -21.00 4.04 5.51
C SER A 60 -20.04 3.24 6.36
N LEU A 61 -18.76 3.28 6.00
CA LEU A 61 -17.69 2.75 6.82
C LEU A 61 -16.91 3.93 7.40
N VAL A 62 -16.87 4.00 8.72
CA VAL A 62 -16.27 5.11 9.49
C VAL A 62 -14.99 4.64 10.14
N LEU A 63 -13.88 5.29 9.79
CA LEU A 63 -12.56 5.09 10.38
C LEU A 63 -12.37 6.14 11.46
N ASP A 64 -12.06 5.70 12.67
CA ASP A 64 -11.80 6.58 13.80
C ASP A 64 -10.32 6.53 14.17
N TYR A 65 -9.62 7.65 14.00
CA TYR A 65 -8.21 7.83 14.33
C TYR A 65 -8.03 8.56 15.68
N GLY A 66 -9.09 8.63 16.50
CA GLY A 66 -9.13 9.31 17.80
C GLY A 66 -9.26 10.83 17.71
N LYS A 67 -8.49 11.49 16.84
CA LYS A 67 -8.54 12.95 16.61
C LYS A 67 -9.38 13.34 15.40
N LYS A 68 -9.50 12.43 14.43
CA LYS A 68 -10.24 12.62 13.19
C LYS A 68 -11.04 11.38 12.87
N THR A 69 -12.13 11.57 12.15
CA THR A 69 -12.91 10.47 11.57
C THR A 69 -13.00 10.66 10.07
N GLU A 70 -12.83 9.57 9.34
CA GLU A 70 -13.03 9.54 7.89
C GLU A 70 -14.21 8.61 7.57
N THR A 71 -15.00 8.95 6.56
CA THR A 71 -16.24 8.21 6.23
C THR A 71 -16.26 7.89 4.75
N TYR A 72 -16.45 6.61 4.45
CA TYR A 72 -16.51 6.06 3.11
C TYR A 72 -17.88 5.48 2.84
N ARG A 73 -18.52 5.88 1.74
CA ARG A 73 -19.88 5.41 1.41
C ARG A 73 -19.83 4.40 0.29
N PHE A 74 -20.59 3.32 0.46
CA PHE A 74 -20.63 2.21 -0.48
C PHE A 74 -22.03 1.56 -0.54
N SER A 75 -22.26 0.80 -1.61
CA SER A 75 -23.50 0.05 -1.85
C SER A 75 -23.16 -1.42 -2.05
N PRO A 76 -23.63 -2.33 -1.19
CA PRO A 76 -23.38 -3.76 -1.35
C PRO A 76 -24.06 -4.30 -2.60
N ASN A 77 -23.40 -5.22 -3.30
CA ASN A 77 -23.94 -5.88 -4.48
C ASN A 77 -24.61 -7.22 -4.11
N PHE A 78 -25.94 -7.23 -4.16
CA PHE A 78 -26.76 -8.42 -3.91
C PHE A 78 -27.07 -9.24 -5.16
N TYR A 79 -26.33 -9.07 -6.25
CA TYR A 79 -26.54 -9.80 -7.49
C TYR A 79 -25.28 -10.52 -7.95
N LEU A 80 -25.38 -11.83 -8.14
CA LEU A 80 -24.38 -12.65 -8.82
C LEU A 80 -24.71 -12.72 -10.30
N ARG A 81 -23.80 -12.23 -11.14
CA ARG A 81 -23.87 -12.41 -12.58
C ARG A 81 -23.27 -13.76 -12.96
N ILE A 82 -24.11 -14.65 -13.49
CA ILE A 82 -23.67 -15.95 -13.99
C ILE A 82 -23.59 -15.92 -15.51
N LEU A 83 -22.46 -16.39 -16.05
CA LEU A 83 -22.27 -16.63 -17.47
C LEU A 83 -22.79 -18.03 -17.82
N ASP A 84 -23.88 -18.08 -18.58
CA ASP A 84 -24.35 -19.33 -19.18
C ASP A 84 -23.54 -19.64 -20.47
N LYS A 85 -23.54 -20.91 -20.89
CA LYS A 85 -22.82 -21.42 -22.07
C LYS A 85 -23.21 -20.70 -23.36
N GLU A 86 -24.38 -20.06 -23.41
CA GLU A 86 -24.88 -19.29 -24.56
C GLU A 86 -24.62 -17.78 -24.46
N SER A 87 -23.78 -17.32 -23.52
CA SER A 87 -23.51 -15.89 -23.29
C SER A 87 -24.73 -15.05 -22.86
N MET A 88 -25.82 -15.71 -22.46
CA MET A 88 -26.92 -15.06 -21.73
C MET A 88 -26.48 -14.79 -20.30
N HIS A 89 -26.59 -13.53 -19.90
CA HIS A 89 -26.35 -13.11 -18.52
C HIS A 89 -27.63 -13.32 -17.72
N ARG A 90 -27.55 -14.08 -16.63
CA ARG A 90 -28.59 -14.09 -15.59
C ARG A 90 -28.00 -13.50 -14.32
N ASP A 91 -28.72 -12.53 -13.77
CA ASP A 91 -28.42 -11.95 -12.47
C ASP A 91 -29.26 -12.69 -11.42
N ILE A 92 -28.59 -13.37 -10.50
CA ILE A 92 -29.23 -14.08 -9.38
C ILE A 92 -29.10 -13.22 -8.15
N GLU A 93 -30.24 -12.90 -7.55
CA GLU A 93 -30.26 -12.20 -6.28
C GLU A 93 -29.78 -13.11 -5.15
N ILE A 94 -28.87 -12.61 -4.30
CA ILE A 94 -28.30 -13.34 -3.17
C ILE A 94 -28.71 -12.71 -1.84
N PRO A 95 -28.84 -13.51 -0.76
CA PRO A 95 -29.23 -13.01 0.55
C PRO A 95 -28.11 -12.27 1.28
N ILE A 96 -26.84 -12.50 0.92
CA ILE A 96 -25.67 -11.94 1.57
C ILE A 96 -24.69 -11.43 0.50
N ALA A 97 -24.41 -10.13 0.53
CA ALA A 97 -23.35 -9.50 -0.25
C ALA A 97 -22.01 -9.61 0.49
N ARG A 98 -20.92 -9.87 -0.23
CA ARG A 98 -19.56 -9.85 0.30
C ARG A 98 -18.79 -8.71 -0.34
N GLU A 99 -18.36 -7.77 0.47
CA GLU A 99 -17.66 -6.57 0.01
C GLU A 99 -16.26 -6.53 0.61
N THR A 100 -15.27 -6.19 -0.22
CA THR A 100 -13.91 -5.91 0.25
C THR A 100 -13.57 -4.46 -0.07
N LEU A 101 -13.29 -3.69 0.96
CA LEU A 101 -12.95 -2.27 0.84
C LEU A 101 -11.45 -2.08 1.10
N TYR A 102 -10.80 -1.27 0.26
CA TYR A 102 -9.38 -0.90 0.36
C TYR A 102 -9.27 0.56 0.79
N LEU A 103 -8.88 0.79 2.03
CA LEU A 103 -8.99 2.09 2.72
C LEU A 103 -7.59 2.58 3.13
N PRO A 104 -7.39 3.88 3.37
CA PRO A 104 -6.11 4.35 3.89
C PRO A 104 -5.86 3.78 5.28
N TYR A 105 -4.62 3.37 5.53
CA TYR A 105 -4.18 2.89 6.84
C TYR A 105 -3.20 3.86 7.49
N SER A 106 -3.29 3.97 8.80
CA SER A 106 -2.34 4.71 9.64
C SER A 106 -2.32 4.07 11.03
N ASP A 107 -1.18 4.13 11.72
CA ASP A 107 -0.97 3.48 13.01
C ASP A 107 -1.81 4.12 14.14
N ASP A 108 -2.37 5.31 13.92
CA ASP A 108 -3.32 5.97 14.85
C ASP A 108 -4.78 5.53 14.66
N LEU A 109 -5.06 4.61 13.73
CA LEU A 109 -6.40 4.09 13.50
C LEU A 109 -6.85 3.22 14.69
N PHE A 110 -7.89 3.69 15.39
CA PHE A 110 -8.35 3.10 16.65
C PHE A 110 -9.53 2.15 16.47
N SER A 111 -10.50 2.48 15.63
CA SER A 111 -11.68 1.65 15.43
C SER A 111 -12.36 1.84 14.07
N ILE A 112 -13.21 0.89 13.72
CA ILE A 112 -14.05 0.92 12.52
C ILE A 112 -15.50 0.70 12.90
N LYS A 113 -16.40 1.45 12.27
CA LYS A 113 -17.85 1.26 12.35
C LYS A 113 -18.42 1.08 10.95
N VAL A 114 -19.38 0.17 10.81
CA VAL A 114 -20.22 0.06 9.63
C VAL A 114 -21.60 0.59 10.01
N LEU A 115 -22.10 1.54 9.24
CA LEU A 115 -23.40 2.15 9.39
C LEU A 115 -24.30 1.76 8.23
N ASN A 116 -25.58 1.50 8.52
CA ASN A 116 -26.65 1.46 7.53
C ASN A 116 -27.53 2.70 7.76
N GLY A 117 -27.39 3.72 6.90
CA GLY A 117 -27.90 5.06 7.20
C GLY A 117 -27.24 5.66 8.44
N VAL A 118 -27.99 5.73 9.56
CA VAL A 118 -27.50 6.26 10.85
C VAL A 118 -27.28 5.19 11.92
N GLU A 119 -27.73 3.96 11.67
CA GLU A 119 -27.63 2.85 12.60
C GLU A 119 -26.26 2.18 12.50
N THR A 120 -25.61 1.91 13.63
CA THR A 120 -24.37 1.11 13.65
C THR A 120 -24.70 -0.37 13.58
N VAL A 121 -24.35 -1.00 12.47
CA VAL A 121 -24.63 -2.42 12.19
C VAL A 121 -23.42 -3.32 12.43
N ALA A 122 -22.20 -2.76 12.46
CA ALA A 122 -21.01 -3.46 12.92
C ALA A 122 -20.00 -2.49 13.56
N PHE A 123 -19.21 -3.00 14.51
CA PHE A 123 -18.14 -2.24 15.17
C PHE A 123 -16.95 -3.16 15.45
N LEU A 124 -15.75 -2.65 15.24
CA LEU A 124 -14.51 -3.31 15.60
C LEU A 124 -13.53 -2.30 16.19
N SER A 125 -13.08 -2.57 17.41
CA SER A 125 -11.94 -1.88 18.01
C SER A 125 -10.65 -2.51 17.48
N LEU A 126 -9.77 -1.69 16.92
CA LEU A 126 -8.54 -2.17 16.28
C LEU A 126 -7.39 -2.34 17.25
N GLY A 127 -7.33 -1.56 18.34
CA GLY A 127 -6.43 -1.78 19.49
C GLY A 127 -5.08 -2.41 19.15
N SER A 128 -4.78 -3.54 19.79
CA SER A 128 -3.60 -4.38 19.53
C SER A 128 -3.90 -5.52 18.53
N LEU A 129 -4.94 -5.40 17.71
CA LEU A 129 -5.37 -6.45 16.78
C LEU A 129 -4.44 -6.55 15.56
N LEU A 130 -3.96 -5.41 15.07
CA LEU A 130 -3.12 -5.31 13.87
C LEU A 130 -1.62 -5.26 14.19
N CYS A 131 -1.27 -4.86 15.42
CA CYS A 131 0.08 -4.94 15.96
C CYS A 131 0.04 -4.79 17.48
N ASN A 132 0.47 -5.81 18.22
CA ASN A 132 0.47 -5.81 19.68
C ASN A 132 1.87 -5.58 20.30
N ASN A 133 2.94 -5.69 19.50
CA ASN A 133 4.34 -5.52 19.92
C ASN A 133 4.77 -6.54 21.00
N ASP A 134 4.25 -7.76 20.97
CA ASP A 134 4.58 -8.85 21.89
C ASP A 134 5.76 -9.72 21.41
N GLY A 135 6.28 -9.42 20.21
CA GLY A 135 7.39 -10.11 19.58
C GLY A 135 7.02 -11.42 18.87
N LEU A 136 5.73 -11.72 18.71
CA LEU A 136 5.22 -12.87 17.96
C LEU A 136 4.29 -12.40 16.84
N CYS A 137 4.57 -12.79 15.60
CA CYS A 137 3.65 -12.51 14.49
C CYS A 137 2.36 -13.34 14.60
N GLN A 138 1.25 -12.69 15.00
CA GLN A 138 -0.05 -13.35 15.21
C GLN A 138 -0.99 -13.24 13.99
N LYS A 139 -2.14 -13.94 14.04
CA LYS A 139 -3.06 -14.15 12.91
C LYS A 139 -3.48 -12.89 12.13
N ASN A 140 -3.64 -11.75 12.81
CA ASN A 140 -4.10 -10.50 12.21
C ASN A 140 -2.97 -9.47 12.04
N GLU A 141 -1.75 -9.87 12.36
CA GLU A 141 -0.54 -9.09 12.18
C GLU A 141 0.17 -9.56 10.92
N ASN A 142 0.90 -8.66 10.30
CA ASN A 142 1.78 -8.96 9.17
C ASN A 142 2.85 -7.88 9.10
N PHE A 143 3.87 -8.08 8.26
CA PHE A 143 4.98 -7.15 8.07
C PHE A 143 4.50 -5.75 7.70
N VAL A 144 3.39 -5.62 6.97
CA VAL A 144 2.84 -4.29 6.63
C VAL A 144 2.25 -3.61 7.85
N GLY A 145 1.58 -4.33 8.75
CA GLY A 145 0.92 -3.78 9.94
C GLY A 145 1.83 -3.66 11.17
N CYS A 146 2.77 -4.59 11.32
CA CYS A 146 3.53 -4.84 12.54
C CYS A 146 4.97 -5.34 12.23
N GLN A 147 5.82 -4.44 11.75
CA GLN A 147 7.23 -4.76 11.41
C GLN A 147 8.09 -5.17 12.61
N SER A 148 7.65 -4.89 13.84
CA SER A 148 8.37 -5.28 15.05
C SER A 148 8.29 -6.79 15.31
N ASP A 149 7.15 -7.40 14.97
CA ASP A 149 6.80 -8.77 15.36
C ASP A 149 6.78 -9.73 14.16
N CYS A 150 6.50 -9.20 12.97
CA CYS A 150 6.47 -9.95 11.71
C CYS A 150 7.64 -9.55 10.81
N ASN A 151 8.42 -10.53 10.35
CA ASN A 151 9.49 -10.31 9.37
C ASN A 151 8.99 -10.50 7.93
N SER A 152 9.63 -9.82 6.97
CA SER A 152 9.29 -9.88 5.53
C SER A 152 9.46 -11.26 4.88
N TYR A 153 10.21 -12.16 5.51
CA TYR A 153 10.49 -13.51 5.00
C TYR A 153 9.70 -14.60 5.75
N GLU A 154 8.72 -14.21 6.56
CA GLU A 154 7.84 -15.11 7.28
C GLU A 154 6.46 -15.15 6.62
N LYS A 155 5.74 -16.25 6.84
CA LYS A 155 4.40 -16.40 6.27
C LYS A 155 3.41 -15.60 7.11
N ASP A 156 2.95 -14.47 6.60
CA ASP A 156 2.06 -13.52 7.27
C ASP A 156 0.83 -13.13 6.41
N GLY A 157 0.70 -13.71 5.21
CA GLY A 157 -0.42 -13.50 4.30
C GLY A 157 -0.28 -12.26 3.42
N VAL A 158 0.87 -11.60 3.39
CA VAL A 158 1.18 -10.47 2.51
C VAL A 158 2.49 -10.71 1.78
N CYS A 159 2.45 -10.69 0.45
CA CYS A 159 3.65 -10.76 -0.37
C CYS A 159 4.38 -9.40 -0.41
N MET A 160 5.61 -9.38 0.10
CA MET A 160 6.53 -8.26 0.14
C MET A 160 7.69 -8.46 -0.83
N ASN A 161 7.74 -7.65 -1.89
CA ASN A 161 8.90 -7.63 -2.80
C ASN A 161 9.98 -6.69 -2.24
N ILE A 162 10.71 -7.14 -1.21
CA ILE A 162 11.75 -6.36 -0.52
C ILE A 162 13.12 -6.91 -0.87
N LYS A 163 14.09 -6.01 -1.00
CA LYS A 163 15.49 -6.37 -1.23
C LYS A 163 16.24 -6.79 0.02
N ASP A 164 16.11 -8.05 0.46
CA ASP A 164 16.68 -8.54 1.73
C ASP A 164 17.42 -9.90 1.71
N ASP A 165 17.75 -10.42 0.51
CA ASP A 165 18.44 -11.72 0.30
C ASP A 165 17.62 -12.93 0.79
N ARG A 166 16.33 -12.75 1.11
CA ARG A 166 15.40 -13.82 1.49
C ARG A 166 14.13 -13.72 0.66
N CYS A 167 13.52 -14.88 0.44
CA CYS A 167 12.25 -14.99 -0.28
C CYS A 167 11.10 -14.92 0.72
N ASP A 168 10.15 -14.04 0.46
CA ASP A 168 8.85 -14.00 1.14
C ASP A 168 8.01 -15.23 0.73
N PRO A 169 7.61 -16.09 1.70
CA PRO A 169 6.87 -17.32 1.42
C PRO A 169 5.42 -17.10 0.96
N ASP A 170 4.86 -15.89 1.06
CA ASP A 170 3.55 -15.52 0.53
C ASP A 170 3.61 -14.99 -0.91
N CYS A 171 4.81 -14.72 -1.43
CA CYS A 171 5.01 -14.36 -2.83
C CYS A 171 5.01 -15.59 -3.75
N SER A 172 4.41 -15.43 -4.93
CA SER A 172 4.70 -16.34 -6.04
C SER A 172 6.12 -16.12 -6.56
N LYS A 173 6.69 -17.12 -7.26
CA LYS A 173 8.09 -17.13 -7.70
C LYS A 173 8.55 -15.89 -8.47
N ASP A 174 7.64 -15.18 -9.14
CA ASP A 174 7.96 -14.02 -9.97
C ASP A 174 7.62 -12.67 -9.30
N GLN A 175 7.04 -12.69 -8.10
CA GLN A 175 6.62 -11.49 -7.36
C GLN A 175 7.70 -10.95 -6.43
N ASP A 176 8.52 -11.84 -5.88
CA ASP A 176 9.69 -11.55 -5.06
C ASP A 176 10.93 -12.02 -5.83
N TYR A 177 11.95 -11.16 -5.89
CA TYR A 177 13.09 -11.41 -6.76
C TYR A 177 14.05 -12.47 -6.20
N GLU A 178 14.09 -12.65 -4.89
CA GLU A 178 14.84 -13.71 -4.20
C GLU A 178 14.20 -15.09 -4.39
N CYS A 179 12.88 -15.17 -4.55
CA CYS A 179 12.16 -16.43 -4.77
C CYS A 179 12.51 -17.14 -6.10
N THR A 180 13.19 -16.47 -7.03
CA THR A 180 13.65 -17.05 -8.31
C THR A 180 14.94 -17.87 -8.21
N GLY A 181 15.60 -17.93 -7.04
CA GLY A 181 16.77 -18.79 -6.83
C GLY A 181 18.08 -18.30 -7.46
N ASN A 182 18.16 -17.04 -7.93
CA ASN A 182 19.39 -16.44 -8.45
C ASN A 182 20.26 -15.77 -7.36
N LEU A 183 20.22 -16.29 -6.12
CA LEU A 183 21.05 -15.80 -5.01
C LEU A 183 22.48 -16.40 -4.97
N SER A 184 23.01 -16.86 -6.10
CA SER A 184 24.43 -17.23 -6.19
C SER A 184 25.04 -16.84 -7.53
N GLN A 185 25.20 -15.54 -7.82
CA GLN A 185 26.28 -15.01 -8.68
C GLN A 185 26.21 -13.50 -9.00
N PHE A 186 25.49 -12.66 -8.25
CA PHE A 186 25.83 -11.23 -8.29
C PHE A 186 27.11 -10.98 -7.48
N ASN A 187 28.24 -11.42 -8.07
CA ASN A 187 29.51 -10.75 -7.91
C ASN A 187 29.23 -9.28 -8.23
N ILE A 188 29.12 -8.47 -7.18
CA ILE A 188 29.02 -7.03 -7.32
C ILE A 188 30.35 -6.55 -7.91
N LYS A 189 30.48 -6.61 -9.23
CA LYS A 189 31.30 -5.65 -9.95
C LYS A 189 30.47 -4.37 -9.98
N THR A 190 30.37 -3.70 -8.82
CA THR A 190 29.63 -2.45 -8.66
C THR A 190 29.98 -1.52 -9.80
N ASN A 191 28.96 -0.95 -10.44
CA ASN A 191 29.04 0.14 -11.40
C ASN A 191 29.55 1.46 -10.77
N ASN A 192 30.43 1.39 -9.76
CA ASN A 192 31.12 2.53 -9.13
C ASN A 192 31.93 3.34 -10.16
N LEU A 193 32.37 2.73 -11.26
CA LEU A 193 33.02 3.45 -12.36
C LEU A 193 32.08 4.44 -13.05
N ARG A 194 30.80 4.10 -13.24
CA ARG A 194 29.84 4.98 -13.94
C ARG A 194 29.46 6.18 -13.09
N TYR A 195 29.15 5.98 -11.81
CA TYR A 195 28.84 7.08 -10.89
C TYR A 195 30.07 7.97 -10.61
N SER A 196 31.27 7.38 -10.55
CA SER A 196 32.52 8.13 -10.48
C SER A 196 32.77 8.97 -11.75
N LEU A 197 32.48 8.43 -12.93
CA LEU A 197 32.56 9.16 -14.21
C LEU A 197 31.56 10.32 -14.27
N TYR A 198 30.32 10.13 -13.82
CA TYR A 198 29.33 11.21 -13.75
C TYR A 198 29.71 12.29 -12.73
N GLY A 199 30.29 11.89 -11.59
CA GLY A 199 30.84 12.82 -10.60
C GLY A 199 31.99 13.66 -11.16
N LEU A 200 32.94 13.03 -11.86
CA LEU A 200 34.06 13.73 -12.51
C LEU A 200 33.58 14.68 -13.62
N LEU A 201 32.62 14.25 -14.44
CA LEU A 201 31.97 15.11 -15.44
C LEU A 201 31.28 16.32 -14.80
N GLY A 202 30.59 16.12 -13.68
CA GLY A 202 29.97 17.21 -12.90
C GLY A 202 30.99 18.24 -12.41
N ILE A 203 32.13 17.79 -11.88
CA ILE A 203 33.22 18.67 -11.41
C ILE A 203 33.84 19.46 -12.58
N VAL A 204 34.07 18.83 -13.74
CA VAL A 204 34.60 19.51 -14.92
C VAL A 204 33.63 20.59 -15.42
N ILE A 205 32.33 20.29 -15.46
CA ILE A 205 31.31 21.26 -15.87
C ILE A 205 31.26 22.45 -14.89
N LEU A 206 31.28 22.20 -13.58
CA LEU A 206 31.34 23.25 -12.56
C LEU A 206 32.60 24.13 -12.69
N TYR A 207 33.75 23.52 -12.98
CA TYR A 207 35.00 24.26 -13.20
C TYR A 207 34.95 25.16 -14.46
N LEU A 208 34.39 24.66 -15.56
CA LEU A 208 34.22 25.42 -16.80
C LEU A 208 33.25 26.59 -16.59
N ILE A 209 32.16 26.38 -15.85
CA ILE A 209 31.22 27.44 -15.46
C ILE A 209 31.93 28.50 -14.60
N TYR A 210 32.74 28.10 -13.60
CA TYR A 210 33.53 29.02 -12.78
C TYR A 210 34.51 29.85 -13.62
N ARG A 211 35.25 29.21 -14.52
CA ARG A 211 36.18 29.88 -15.46
C ARG A 211 35.46 30.90 -16.34
N TYR A 212 34.29 30.56 -16.86
CA TYR A 212 33.48 31.45 -17.70
C TYR A 212 32.95 32.65 -16.90
N LEU A 213 32.50 32.43 -15.66
CA LEU A 213 32.02 33.50 -14.77
C LEU A 213 33.14 34.45 -14.32
N LYS A 214 34.38 33.97 -14.15
CA LYS A 214 35.53 34.80 -13.74
C LYS A 214 36.10 35.64 -14.89
N LYS A 215 35.82 35.28 -16.15
CA LYS A 215 36.32 35.97 -17.35
C LYS A 215 35.36 37.07 -17.87
N SER A 216 34.16 37.18 -17.30
CA SER A 216 33.17 38.22 -17.56
C SER A 216 33.11 39.22 -16.41
#